data_AF-A0AA40T4L1-F1
#
_entry.id   AF-A0AA40T4L1-F1
#
_cell.length_a   1.000
_cell.length_b   1.000
_cell.length_c   1.000
_cell.angle_alpha   90.00
_cell.angle_beta   90.00
_cell.angle_gamma   90.00
#
_symmetry.space_group_name_H-M   'P 1'
#
loop_
_entity.id
_entity.type
_entity.pdbx_description
1 polymer ?
#
loop_
_entity_poly.entity_id
_entity_poly.type
_entity_poly.pdbx_seq_one_letter_code
_entity_poly.pdbx_strand_id
1 'polypeptide(L)'
;MNKNEIIGKVFKNQEYMTPEQLSIAEEFQKMIEAEYALCTGEMKKANKAAFGDESTNSDEELSTDYACSEIDAIRKYWYNRLFNLIQLIEYRNPQLTEELANKYLNNEQ
;
A
#
# COMPACT_ATOMS: atom_id res chain seq x y z
N MET A 1 -16.45 -14.12 13.84
CA MET A 1 -15.88 -12.86 13.33
C MET A 1 -14.37 -13.02 13.32
N ASN A 2 -13.76 -13.03 12.13
CA ASN A 2 -12.31 -13.04 11.99
C ASN A 2 -11.76 -11.73 12.56
N LYS A 3 -10.75 -11.81 13.43
CA LYS A 3 -10.17 -10.68 14.17
C LYS A 3 -9.30 -9.74 13.30
N ASN A 4 -9.28 -9.89 11.97
CA ASN A 4 -8.23 -9.32 11.11
C ASN A 4 -8.73 -8.49 9.92
N GLU A 5 -10.00 -8.08 9.85
CA GLU A 5 -10.49 -7.17 8.80
C GLU A 5 -10.76 -5.79 9.39
N ILE A 6 -10.11 -4.75 8.85
CA ILE A 6 -10.48 -3.36 9.14
C ILE A 6 -11.42 -2.93 8.03
N ILE A 7 -12.72 -3.13 8.24
CA ILE A 7 -13.73 -2.63 7.30
C ILE A 7 -14.51 -1.50 7.98
N GLY A 8 -13.91 -0.31 7.95
CA GLY A 8 -14.62 0.95 8.16
C GLY A 8 -15.36 1.38 6.88
N LYS A 9 -16.47 2.12 7.03
CA LYS A 9 -17.21 2.66 5.87
C LYS A 9 -16.41 3.79 5.21
N VAL A 10 -15.82 3.57 4.04
CA VAL A 10 -15.14 4.63 3.25
C VAL A 10 -16.12 5.72 2.85
N PHE A 11 -17.33 5.33 2.47
CA PHE A 11 -18.37 6.23 1.98
C PHE A 11 -19.39 6.54 3.07
N LYS A 12 -19.47 7.82 3.49
CA LYS A 12 -20.31 8.26 4.61
C LYS A 12 -21.82 8.11 4.38
N ASN A 13 -22.28 8.15 3.14
CA ASN A 13 -23.70 8.21 2.76
C ASN A 13 -24.24 6.87 2.20
N GLN A 14 -23.66 5.74 2.61
CA GLN A 14 -24.07 4.41 2.11
C GLN A 14 -25.54 4.08 2.34
N GLU A 15 -26.16 4.63 3.39
CA GLU A 15 -27.58 4.41 3.68
C GLU A 15 -28.54 5.00 2.64
N TYR A 16 -28.06 5.94 1.81
CA TYR A 16 -28.82 6.57 0.74
C TYR A 16 -28.56 5.94 -0.64
N MET A 17 -27.68 4.94 -0.70
CA MET A 17 -27.34 4.25 -1.95
C MET A 17 -28.45 3.28 -2.35
N THR A 18 -28.67 3.13 -3.66
CA THR A 18 -29.45 1.98 -4.17
C THR A 18 -28.71 0.67 -3.85
N PRO A 19 -29.39 -0.49 -3.89
CA PRO A 19 -28.74 -1.77 -3.68
C PRO A 19 -27.52 -2.00 -4.59
N GLU A 20 -27.59 -1.59 -5.85
CA GLU A 20 -26.50 -1.72 -6.81
C GLU A 20 -25.31 -0.81 -6.45
N GLN A 21 -25.57 0.43 -6.07
CA GLN A 21 -24.54 1.38 -5.63
C GLN A 21 -23.85 0.90 -4.35
N LEU A 22 -24.62 0.37 -3.40
CA LEU A 22 -24.10 -0.17 -2.15
C LEU A 22 -23.20 -1.39 -2.42
N SER A 23 -23.63 -2.31 -3.29
CA SER A 23 -22.83 -3.48 -3.69
C SER A 23 -21.45 -3.06 -4.25
N ILE A 24 -21.44 -2.10 -5.18
CA ILE A 24 -20.19 -1.56 -5.75
C ILE A 24 -19.33 -0.90 -4.66
N ALA A 25 -19.94 -0.12 -3.76
CA ALA A 25 -19.23 0.54 -2.68
C ALA A 25 -18.58 -0.46 -1.71
N GLU A 26 -19.29 -1.53 -1.36
CA GLU A 26 -18.79 -2.59 -0.47
C GLU A 26 -17.64 -3.38 -1.11
N GLU A 27 -17.74 -3.70 -2.40
CA GLU A 27 -16.66 -4.34 -3.15
C GLU A 27 -15.43 -3.44 -3.21
N PHE A 28 -15.62 -2.15 -3.51
CA PHE A 28 -14.54 -1.17 -3.54
C PHE A 28 -13.84 -1.02 -2.18
N GLN A 29 -14.59 -1.04 -1.08
CA GLN A 29 -14.00 -0.99 0.27
C GLN A 29 -13.09 -2.19 0.58
N LYS A 30 -13.49 -3.40 0.16
CA LYS A 30 -12.65 -4.60 0.32
C LYS A 30 -11.38 -4.49 -0.49
N MET A 31 -11.47 -3.95 -1.72
CA MET A 31 -10.31 -3.73 -2.57
C MET A 31 -9.35 -2.69 -1.98
N ILE A 32 -9.85 -1.66 -1.29
CA ILE A 32 -9.00 -0.65 -0.65
C ILE A 32 -8.04 -1.29 0.37
N GLU A 33 -8.54 -2.12 1.29
CA GLU A 33 -7.67 -2.75 2.30
C GLU A 33 -6.69 -3.73 1.64
N ALA A 34 -7.14 -4.52 0.66
CA ALA A 34 -6.29 -5.45 -0.08
C ALA A 34 -5.17 -4.74 -0.85
N GLU A 35 -5.48 -3.62 -1.51
CA GLU A 35 -4.53 -2.80 -2.25
C GLU A 35 -3.52 -2.12 -1.32
N TYR A 36 -3.98 -1.62 -0.16
CA TYR A 36 -3.12 -1.05 0.87
C TYR A 36 -2.12 -2.09 1.38
N ALA A 37 -2.60 -3.30 1.69
CA ALA A 37 -1.78 -4.42 2.14
C ALA A 37 -0.75 -4.84 1.07
N LEU A 38 -1.15 -4.91 -0.20
CA LEU A 38 -0.27 -5.22 -1.32
C LEU A 38 0.86 -4.18 -1.44
N CYS A 39 0.51 -2.89 -1.53
CA CYS A 39 1.51 -1.84 -1.73
C CYS A 39 2.51 -1.79 -0.57
N THR A 40 2.03 -1.87 0.67
CA THR A 40 2.91 -1.89 1.86
C THR A 40 3.81 -3.13 1.89
N GLY A 41 3.28 -4.31 1.53
CA GLY A 41 4.04 -5.56 1.46
C GLY A 41 5.15 -5.52 0.41
N GLU A 42 4.85 -5.02 -0.79
CA GLU A 42 5.83 -4.93 -1.88
C GLU A 42 6.88 -3.84 -1.61
N MET A 43 6.49 -2.69 -1.04
CA MET A 43 7.46 -1.68 -0.59
C MET A 43 8.45 -2.25 0.42
N LYS A 44 7.99 -3.06 1.38
CA LYS A 44 8.87 -3.70 2.37
C LYS A 44 9.87 -4.66 1.72
N LYS A 45 9.43 -5.46 0.76
CA LYS A 45 10.33 -6.36 0.00
C LYS A 45 11.38 -5.57 -0.77
N ALA A 46 10.95 -4.52 -1.49
CA ALA A 46 11.83 -3.70 -2.30
C ALA A 46 12.83 -2.91 -1.44
N ASN A 47 12.40 -2.36 -0.29
CA ASN A 47 13.30 -1.72 0.66
C ASN A 47 14.34 -2.70 1.21
N LYS A 48 13.96 -3.94 1.56
CA LYS A 48 14.92 -4.97 2.03
C LYS A 48 15.95 -5.33 0.96
N ALA A 49 15.52 -5.43 -0.31
CA ALA A 49 16.41 -5.75 -1.42
C ALA A 49 17.41 -4.62 -1.74
N ALA A 50 17.04 -3.36 -1.49
CA ALA A 50 17.92 -2.20 -1.71
C ALA A 50 19.14 -2.13 -0.76
N PHE A 51 19.15 -2.89 0.34
CA PHE A 51 20.26 -2.92 1.31
C PHE A 51 21.17 -4.17 1.18
N GLY A 52 21.10 -4.88 0.05
CA GLY A 52 21.87 -6.10 -0.19
C GLY A 52 23.06 -5.87 -1.14
N ASP A 53 24.26 -6.09 -0.61
CA ASP A 53 25.58 -6.23 -1.25
C ASP A 53 26.40 -4.97 -1.58
N GLU A 54 27.51 -4.82 -0.84
CA GLU A 54 28.68 -4.04 -1.22
C GLU A 54 29.60 -4.92 -2.09
N SER A 55 29.78 -4.54 -3.36
CA SER A 55 30.71 -5.20 -4.30
C SER A 55 32.09 -4.55 -4.27
N THR A 56 33.16 -5.33 -4.51
CA THR A 56 34.56 -4.85 -4.53
C THR A 56 35.22 -4.84 -5.93
N ASN A 57 34.49 -5.13 -7.03
CA ASN A 57 35.03 -5.12 -8.41
C ASN A 57 34.27 -4.14 -9.33
N SER A 58 34.96 -3.47 -10.27
CA SER A 58 34.40 -2.37 -11.07
C SER A 58 33.31 -2.77 -12.09
N ASP A 59 33.39 -3.94 -12.70
CA ASP A 59 32.34 -4.44 -13.62
C ASP A 59 31.11 -4.95 -12.85
N GLU A 60 31.34 -5.46 -11.63
CA GLU A 60 30.27 -5.84 -10.69
C GLU A 60 29.62 -4.59 -10.10
N GLU A 61 30.38 -3.51 -9.85
CA GLU A 61 29.89 -2.22 -9.36
C GLU A 61 28.88 -1.58 -10.34
N LEU A 62 29.20 -1.53 -11.63
CA LEU A 62 28.27 -1.06 -12.67
C LEU A 62 26.98 -1.90 -12.74
N SER A 63 27.11 -3.22 -12.63
CA SER A 63 25.96 -4.13 -12.63
C SER A 63 25.10 -3.99 -11.37
N THR A 64 25.73 -3.76 -10.22
CA THR A 64 25.07 -3.46 -8.94
C THR A 64 24.33 -2.13 -9.01
N ASP A 65 24.93 -1.08 -9.57
CA ASP A 65 24.28 0.23 -9.75
C ASP A 65 23.00 0.14 -10.61
N TYR A 66 23.07 -0.62 -11.71
CA TYR A 66 21.89 -0.89 -12.54
C TYR A 66 20.81 -1.63 -11.76
N ALA A 67 21.17 -2.68 -11.01
CA ALA A 67 20.21 -3.42 -10.19
C ALA A 67 19.57 -2.53 -9.10
N CYS A 68 20.35 -1.66 -8.45
CA CYS A 68 19.84 -0.69 -7.49
C CYS A 68 18.86 0.30 -8.12
N SER A 69 19.16 0.81 -9.33
CA SER A 69 18.26 1.71 -10.07
C SER A 69 16.92 1.02 -10.41
N GLU A 70 16.93 -0.25 -10.80
CA GLU A 70 15.71 -1.02 -11.06
C GLU A 70 14.88 -1.21 -9.78
N ILE A 71 15.53 -1.53 -8.65
CA ILE A 71 14.85 -1.62 -7.35
C ILE A 71 14.26 -0.27 -6.94
N ASP A 72 14.96 0.84 -7.17
CA ASP A 72 14.44 2.18 -6.87
C ASP A 72 13.22 2.55 -7.74
N ALA A 73 13.21 2.16 -9.02
CA ALA A 73 12.04 2.32 -9.86
C ALA A 73 10.83 1.54 -9.32
N ILE A 74 11.05 0.30 -8.86
CA ILE A 74 10.01 -0.53 -8.24
C ILE A 74 9.51 0.10 -6.93
N ARG A 75 10.41 0.57 -6.06
CA ARG A 75 10.07 1.26 -4.80
C ARG A 75 9.19 2.48 -5.07
N LYS A 76 9.58 3.31 -6.05
CA LYS A 76 8.84 4.51 -6.43
C LYS A 76 7.45 4.18 -6.98
N TYR A 77 7.32 3.11 -7.77
CA TYR A 77 6.02 2.65 -8.27
C TYR A 77 5.06 2.34 -7.12
N TRP A 78 5.48 1.49 -6.16
CA TRP A 78 4.61 1.10 -5.05
C TRP A 78 4.30 2.25 -4.09
N TYR A 79 5.29 3.14 -3.84
CA TYR A 79 5.06 4.35 -3.06
C TYR A 79 4.00 5.25 -3.69
N ASN A 80 4.11 5.56 -4.98
CA ASN A 80 3.16 6.43 -5.66
C ASN A 80 1.74 5.81 -5.67
N ARG A 81 1.65 4.49 -5.86
CA ARG A 81 0.39 3.76 -5.85
C ARG A 81 -0.28 3.82 -4.46
N LEU A 82 0.48 3.56 -3.39
CA LEU A 82 0.01 3.69 -2.01
C LEU A 82 -0.39 5.12 -1.67
N PHE A 83 0.42 6.10 -2.05
CA PHE A 83 0.18 7.52 -1.78
C PHE A 83 -1.15 7.99 -2.39
N ASN A 84 -1.41 7.65 -3.65
CA ASN A 84 -2.66 8.00 -4.32
C ASN A 84 -3.87 7.34 -3.64
N LEU A 85 -3.73 6.09 -3.20
CA LEU A 85 -4.77 5.39 -2.44
C LEU A 85 -5.03 6.09 -1.10
N ILE A 86 -3.99 6.46 -0.35
CA ILE A 86 -4.11 7.19 0.92
C ILE A 86 -4.86 8.50 0.72
N GLN A 87 -4.51 9.30 -0.30
CA GLN A 87 -5.20 10.56 -0.58
C GLN A 87 -6.70 10.38 -0.87
N LEU A 88 -7.05 9.33 -1.61
CA LEU A 88 -8.45 8.98 -1.87
C LEU A 88 -9.19 8.65 -0.56
N ILE A 89 -8.60 7.78 0.28
CA ILE A 89 -9.22 7.36 1.53
C ILE A 89 -9.33 8.55 2.47
N GLU A 90 -8.27 9.33 2.66
CA GLU A 90 -8.23 10.46 3.59
C GLU A 90 -9.30 11.51 3.24
N TYR A 91 -9.49 11.80 1.96
CA TYR A 91 -10.53 12.73 1.52
C TYR A 91 -11.96 12.23 1.84
N ARG A 92 -12.17 10.92 1.97
CA ARG A 92 -13.50 10.31 2.17
C ARG A 92 -13.75 9.89 3.62
N ASN A 93 -12.77 9.23 4.22
CA ASN A 93 -12.74 8.72 5.58
C ASN A 93 -11.31 8.81 6.17
N PRO A 94 -10.96 9.95 6.81
CA PRO A 94 -9.67 10.12 7.47
C PRO A 94 -9.38 9.08 8.56
N GLN A 95 -10.41 8.62 9.29
CA GLN A 95 -10.26 7.62 10.35
C GLN A 95 -9.78 6.28 9.80
N LEU A 96 -10.33 5.86 8.66
CA LEU A 96 -9.91 4.62 8.02
C LEU A 96 -8.45 4.69 7.55
N THR A 97 -7.98 5.85 7.09
CA THR A 97 -6.55 6.04 6.76
C THR A 97 -5.66 5.77 7.97
N GLU A 98 -6.03 6.29 9.14
CA GLU A 98 -5.29 6.08 10.40
C GLU A 98 -5.31 4.61 10.83
N GLU A 99 -6.46 3.96 10.74
CA GLU A 99 -6.62 2.53 11.06
C GLU A 99 -5.75 1.63 10.16
N LEU A 100 -5.74 1.90 8.85
CA LEU A 100 -4.92 1.16 7.89
C LEU A 100 -3.42 1.44 8.08
N ALA A 101 -3.04 2.70 8.33
CA ALA A 101 -1.65 3.04 8.63
C ALA A 101 -1.17 2.33 9.89
N ASN A 102 -1.98 2.32 10.96
CA ASN A 102 -1.65 1.60 12.19
C ASN A 102 -1.47 0.11 11.94
N LYS A 103 -2.35 -0.50 11.15
CA LYS A 103 -2.29 -1.94 10.86
C LYS A 103 -1.09 -2.35 10.00
N TYR A 104 -0.79 -1.62 8.93
CA TYR A 104 0.14 -2.07 7.89
C TYR A 104 1.48 -1.33 7.88
N LEU A 105 1.52 -0.08 8.34
CA LEU A 105 2.74 0.74 8.39
C LEU A 105 3.38 0.75 9.79
N ASN A 106 2.59 0.96 10.85
CA ASN A 106 3.14 1.24 12.20
C ASN A 106 3.36 0.01 13.09
N ASN A 107 2.75 -1.14 12.79
CA ASN A 107 2.90 -2.38 13.58
C ASN A 107 4.20 -3.16 13.27
N GLU A 108 5.27 -2.47 12.87
CA GLU A 108 6.62 -3.04 12.79
C GLU A 108 7.44 -2.58 14.00
N GLN A 109 7.23 -3.24 15.14
CA GLN A 109 8.22 -3.33 16.21
C GLN A 109 8.88 -4.70 16.17
#